data_AF-A0A6J0CVF8-F1
#
_entry.id   AF-A0A6J0CVF8-F1
#
_cell.length_a   1.000
_cell.length_b   1.000
_cell.length_c   1.000
_cell.angle_alpha   90.00
_cell.angle_beta   90.00
_cell.angle_gamma   90.00
#
_symmetry.space_group_name_H-M   'P 1'
#
loop_
_entity.id
_entity.type
_entity.pdbx_description
1 polymer ?
#
loop_
_entity_poly.entity_id
_entity_poly.type
_entity_poly.pdbx_seq_one_letter_code
_entity_poly.pdbx_strand_id
1 'polypeptide(L)'
;MVYGMWACWCVLGAPGVAMVFLHTTIAFCVAQFRSMLLSWLCSLLLLSTLRLHSVEEVKRRWYQTENEYYLLQFTLTVRCLFYTSFSLELCRQPPPAQRAPYSFPWLLAYVFYYPVFHNGPILNFPEFFRQ
;
A
#
# COMPACT_ATOMS: atom_id res chain seq x y z
N MET A 1 10.97 -2.36 8.58
CA MET A 1 9.54 -2.28 8.94
C MET A 1 9.29 -1.31 10.10
N VAL A 2 9.79 -1.55 11.32
CA VAL A 2 9.52 -0.70 12.51
C VAL A 2 9.90 0.77 12.28
N TYR A 3 11.09 1.02 11.74
CA TYR A 3 11.53 2.38 11.42
C TYR A 3 10.63 3.08 10.38
N GLY A 4 10.23 2.37 9.31
CA GLY A 4 9.35 2.94 8.29
C GLY A 4 7.92 3.19 8.79
N MET A 5 7.39 2.32 9.66
CA MET A 5 6.11 2.54 10.34
C MET A 5 6.18 3.75 11.28
N TRP A 6 7.25 3.86 12.06
CA TRP A 6 7.48 4.99 12.95
C TRP A 6 7.60 6.30 12.17
N ALA A 7 8.40 6.33 11.11
CA ALA A 7 8.54 7.52 10.30
C ALA A 7 7.23 7.89 9.57
N CYS A 8 6.49 6.90 9.07
CA CYS A 8 5.15 7.10 8.52
C CYS A 8 4.18 7.67 9.56
N TRP A 9 4.25 7.21 10.81
CA TRP A 9 3.47 7.76 11.93
C TRP A 9 3.85 9.20 12.25
N CYS A 10 5.14 9.54 12.28
CA CYS A 10 5.60 10.91 12.52
C CYS A 10 5.13 11.87 11.42
N VAL A 11 4.99 11.39 10.18
CA VAL A 11 4.68 12.21 9.01
C VAL A 11 3.18 12.30 8.73
N LEU A 12 2.45 11.18 8.81
CA LEU A 12 1.02 11.08 8.47
C LEU A 12 0.10 11.00 9.69
N GLY A 13 0.67 10.88 10.89
CA GLY A 13 -0.08 10.65 12.11
C GLY A 13 -0.78 9.28 12.17
N ALA A 14 -1.51 9.08 13.27
CA ALA A 14 -2.32 7.89 13.49
C ALA A 14 -3.34 7.57 12.38
N PRO A 15 -4.15 8.54 11.91
CA PRO A 15 -5.20 8.22 10.93
C PRO A 15 -4.62 7.85 9.56
N GLY A 16 -3.49 8.46 9.17
CA GLY A 16 -2.81 8.13 7.92
C GLY A 16 -2.22 6.73 7.91
N VAL A 17 -1.54 6.34 8.99
CA VAL A 17 -1.02 4.97 9.15
C VAL A 17 -2.15 3.94 9.14
N ALA A 18 -3.25 4.22 9.85
CA ALA A 18 -4.43 3.36 9.85
C ALA A 18 -5.02 3.18 8.45
N MET A 19 -5.10 4.25 7.65
CA MET A 19 -5.58 4.19 6.27
C MET A 19 -4.66 3.33 5.37
N VAL A 20 -3.34 3.49 5.49
CA VAL A 20 -2.36 2.66 4.75
C VAL A 20 -2.52 1.20 5.13
N PHE A 21 -2.68 0.90 6.41
CA PHE A 21 -2.90 -0.47 6.90
C PHE A 21 -4.21 -1.07 6.37
N LEU A 22 -5.29 -0.28 6.34
CA LEU A 22 -6.57 -0.69 5.79
C LEU A 22 -6.48 -1.04 4.30
N HIS A 23 -5.89 -0.16 3.47
CA HIS A 23 -5.68 -0.42 2.05
C HIS A 23 -4.85 -1.69 1.83
N THR A 24 -3.78 -1.86 2.61
CA THR A 24 -2.89 -3.03 2.52
C THR A 24 -3.64 -4.33 2.87
N THR A 25 -4.51 -4.29 3.89
CA THR A 25 -5.30 -5.44 4.31
C THR A 25 -6.34 -5.82 3.25
N ILE A 26 -7.07 -4.84 2.70
CA ILE A 26 -8.04 -5.07 1.62
C ILE A 26 -7.35 -5.68 0.39
N ALA A 27 -6.24 -5.08 -0.05
CA ALA A 27 -5.47 -5.58 -1.19
C ALA A 27 -4.95 -7.01 -0.95
N PHE A 28 -4.43 -7.30 0.24
CA PHE A 28 -3.97 -8.64 0.60
C PHE A 28 -5.09 -9.68 0.56
N CYS A 29 -6.25 -9.37 1.14
CA CYS A 29 -7.41 -10.25 1.13
C CYS A 29 -7.86 -10.55 -0.30
N VAL A 30 -7.93 -9.53 -1.16
CA VAL A 30 -8.27 -9.69 -2.58
C VAL A 30 -7.21 -10.54 -3.31
N ALA A 31 -5.93 -10.34 -3.01
CA ALA A 31 -4.85 -11.09 -3.63
C ALA A 31 -4.89 -12.59 -3.30
N GLN A 32 -5.49 -13.00 -2.15
CA GLN A 32 -5.65 -14.41 -1.79
C GLN A 32 -6.55 -15.18 -2.78
N PHE A 33 -7.48 -14.51 -3.45
CA PHE A 33 -8.33 -15.11 -4.48
C PHE A 33 -7.58 -15.42 -5.78
N ARG A 34 -6.34 -14.93 -5.92
CA ARG A 34 -5.45 -15.15 -7.08
C ARG A 34 -6.08 -14.78 -8.43
N SER A 35 -7.03 -13.84 -8.42
CA SER A 35 -7.64 -13.29 -9.62
C SER A 35 -6.95 -11.99 -10.01
N MET A 36 -6.34 -11.97 -11.19
CA MET A 36 -5.67 -10.80 -11.73
C MET A 36 -6.65 -9.65 -11.96
N LEU A 37 -7.86 -9.95 -12.46
CA LEU A 37 -8.93 -8.97 -12.65
C LEU A 37 -9.39 -8.37 -11.32
N LEU A 38 -9.60 -9.20 -10.30
CA LEU A 38 -10.05 -8.73 -8.99
C LEU A 38 -8.99 -7.85 -8.32
N SER A 39 -7.71 -8.21 -8.46
CA SER A 39 -6.59 -7.42 -7.95
C SER A 39 -6.49 -6.05 -8.62
N TRP A 40 -6.68 -5.99 -9.94
CA TRP A 40 -6.74 -4.73 -10.69
C TRP A 40 -7.95 -3.88 -10.30
N LEU A 41 -9.15 -4.46 -10.25
CA LEU A 41 -10.36 -3.76 -9.84
C LEU A 41 -10.22 -3.21 -8.42
N CYS A 42 -9.71 -4.01 -7.48
CA CYS A 42 -9.46 -3.57 -6.11
C CYS A 42 -8.47 -2.39 -6.07
N SER A 43 -7.37 -2.47 -6.81
CA SER A 43 -6.37 -1.39 -6.87
C SER A 43 -6.98 -0.10 -7.44
N LEU A 44 -7.77 -0.20 -8.51
CA LEU A 44 -8.46 0.94 -9.13
C LEU A 44 -9.52 1.53 -8.21
N LEU A 45 -10.27 0.70 -7.48
CA LEU A 45 -11.26 1.15 -6.48
C LEU A 45 -10.60 1.85 -5.30
N LEU A 46 -9.48 1.32 -4.79
CA LEU A 46 -8.71 1.96 -3.72
C LEU A 46 -8.12 3.30 -4.19
N LEU A 47 -7.66 3.38 -5.45
CA LEU A 47 -7.17 4.61 -6.05
C LEU A 47 -8.29 5.63 -6.29
N SER A 48 -9.46 5.18 -6.78
CA SER A 48 -10.61 6.07 -7.02
C SER A 48 -11.16 6.63 -5.71
N THR A 49 -11.14 5.85 -4.64
CA THR A 49 -11.48 6.28 -3.27
C THR A 49 -10.60 7.45 -2.80
N LEU A 50 -9.36 7.58 -3.29
CA LEU A 50 -8.51 8.74 -2.99
C LEU A 50 -8.93 10.03 -3.71
N ARG A 51 -9.67 9.89 -4.82
CA ARG A 51 -10.07 10.98 -5.72
C ARG A 51 -11.56 11.30 -5.61
N LEU A 52 -12.29 10.55 -4.79
CA LEU A 52 -13.71 10.73 -4.59
C LEU A 52 -13.94 11.89 -3.61
N HIS A 53 -14.66 12.92 -4.05
CA HIS A 53 -14.88 14.15 -3.28
C HIS A 53 -15.38 13.89 -1.85
N SER A 54 -16.31 12.94 -1.68
CA SER A 54 -16.88 12.61 -0.36
C SER A 54 -15.84 12.03 0.62
N VAL A 55 -14.88 11.25 0.13
CA VAL A 55 -13.83 10.65 0.97
C VAL A 55 -12.70 11.65 1.19
N GLU A 56 -12.43 12.48 0.20
CA GLU A 56 -11.50 13.60 0.29
C GLU A 56 -11.89 14.58 1.40
N GLU A 57 -13.17 14.97 1.50
CA GLU A 57 -13.65 15.83 2.60
C GLU A 57 -13.42 15.22 3.98
N VAL A 58 -13.69 13.92 4.13
CA VAL A 58 -13.49 13.22 5.41
C VAL A 58 -12.01 13.19 5.78
N LYS A 59 -11.14 12.91 4.81
CA LYS A 59 -9.68 12.91 5.01
C LYS A 59 -9.13 14.30 5.29
N ARG A 60 -9.66 15.33 4.64
CA ARG A 60 -9.26 16.72 4.86
C ARG A 60 -9.55 17.16 6.29
N ARG A 61 -10.62 16.65 6.91
CA ARG A 61 -10.93 16.92 8.33
C ARG A 61 -9.93 16.31 9.32
N TRP A 62 -9.12 15.33 8.90
CA TRP A 62 -8.10 14.70 9.76
C TRP A 62 -6.83 15.53 9.91
N TYR A 63 -6.59 16.49 9.02
CA TYR A 63 -5.36 17.27 8.98
C TYR A 63 -5.67 18.76 9.08
N GLN A 64 -4.77 19.51 9.73
CA GLN A 64 -4.95 20.96 9.87
C GLN A 64 -4.39 21.70 8.65
N THR A 65 -3.40 21.12 7.97
CA THR A 65 -2.74 21.76 6.83
C THR A 65 -3.00 20.99 5.54
N GLU A 66 -3.07 21.71 4.41
CA GLU A 66 -3.23 21.07 3.09
C GLU A 66 -2.01 20.22 2.72
N ASN A 67 -0.82 20.60 3.17
CA ASN A 67 0.42 19.86 2.91
C ASN A 67 0.38 18.44 3.49
N GLU A 68 -0.11 18.27 4.72
CA GLU A 68 -0.26 16.94 5.35
C GLU A 68 -1.26 16.07 4.59
N TYR A 69 -2.36 16.67 4.15
CA TYR A 69 -3.36 15.99 3.32
C TYR A 69 -2.77 15.52 1.98
N TYR A 70 -2.07 16.40 1.26
CA TYR A 70 -1.42 16.03 -0.01
C TYR A 70 -0.34 14.97 0.18
N LEU A 71 0.39 15.02 1.29
CA LEU A 71 1.40 14.03 1.64
C LEU A 71 0.77 12.65 1.90
N LEU A 72 -0.39 12.60 2.57
CA LEU A 72 -1.17 11.38 2.72
C LEU A 72 -1.60 10.84 1.35
N GLN A 73 -2.16 11.70 0.50
CA GLN A 73 -2.64 11.30 -0.82
C GLN A 73 -1.51 10.75 -1.68
N PHE A 74 -0.38 11.45 -1.72
CA PHE A 74 0.83 11.01 -2.40
C PHE A 74 1.30 9.65 -1.87
N THR A 75 1.40 9.51 -0.55
CA THR A 75 1.84 8.25 0.07
C THR A 75 0.90 7.11 -0.32
N LEU A 76 -0.42 7.29 -0.23
CA LEU A 76 -1.39 6.26 -0.59
C LEU A 76 -1.35 5.89 -2.07
N THR A 77 -1.15 6.87 -2.96
CA THR A 77 -0.97 6.60 -4.40
C THR A 77 0.29 5.78 -4.66
N VAL A 78 1.42 6.15 -4.05
CA VAL A 78 2.66 5.39 -4.20
C VAL A 78 2.49 3.98 -3.63
N ARG A 79 1.97 3.84 -2.40
CA ARG A 79 1.73 2.52 -1.78
C ARG A 79 0.75 1.67 -2.60
N CYS A 80 -0.17 2.29 -3.35
CA CYS A 80 -1.06 1.58 -4.26
C CYS A 80 -0.30 0.74 -5.28
N LEU A 81 0.71 1.31 -5.91
CA LEU A 81 1.55 0.60 -6.85
C LEU A 81 2.24 -0.61 -6.21
N PHE A 82 2.64 -0.51 -4.94
CA PHE A 82 3.33 -1.57 -4.21
C PHE A 82 2.39 -2.74 -3.93
N TYR A 83 1.23 -2.51 -3.32
CA TYR A 83 0.31 -3.61 -3.06
C TYR A 83 -0.28 -4.20 -4.36
N THR A 84 -0.43 -3.40 -5.43
CA THR A 84 -0.78 -3.93 -6.77
C THR A 84 0.32 -4.83 -7.31
N SER A 85 1.59 -4.38 -7.27
CA SER A 85 2.75 -5.19 -7.70
C SER A 85 2.77 -6.53 -6.95
N PHE A 86 2.66 -6.50 -5.61
CA PHE A 86 2.58 -7.71 -4.79
C PHE A 86 1.42 -8.64 -5.21
N SER A 87 0.23 -8.09 -5.44
CA SER A 87 -0.96 -8.87 -5.78
C SER A 87 -0.83 -9.54 -7.14
N LEU A 88 -0.28 -8.84 -8.13
CA LEU A 88 -0.06 -9.37 -9.48
C LEU A 88 1.03 -10.45 -9.48
N GLU A 89 2.11 -10.25 -8.73
CA GLU A 89 3.16 -11.25 -8.57
C GLU A 89 2.63 -12.51 -7.88
N LEU A 90 1.82 -12.36 -6.82
CA LEU A 90 1.17 -13.50 -6.15
C LEU A 90 0.22 -14.27 -7.09
N CYS A 91 -0.51 -13.58 -7.97
CA CYS A 91 -1.39 -14.21 -8.96
C CYS A 91 -0.61 -14.98 -10.04
N ARG A 92 0.60 -14.52 -10.39
CA ARG A 92 1.45 -15.19 -11.39
C ARG A 92 2.14 -16.45 -10.87
N GLN A 93 2.30 -16.59 -9.55
CA GLN A 93 3.01 -17.75 -8.98
C GLN A 93 2.18 -19.05 -9.01
N PRO A 94 2.78 -20.19 -9.37
CA PRO A 94 2.07 -21.47 -9.38
C PRO A 94 1.61 -21.88 -7.96
N PRO A 95 0.44 -22.55 -7.81
CA PRO A 95 -0.18 -22.88 -6.51
C PRO A 95 0.61 -23.70 -5.46
N PRO A 96 1.80 -24.29 -5.72
CA PRO A 96 2.59 -24.91 -4.66
C PRO A 96 3.97 -24.25 -4.40
N ALA A 97 4.42 -23.28 -5.20
CA ALA A 97 5.76 -22.71 -5.02
C ALA A 97 5.75 -21.66 -3.90
N GLN A 98 6.14 -22.08 -2.70
CA GLN A 98 6.52 -21.25 -1.55
C GLN A 98 5.54 -20.09 -1.19
N ARG A 99 4.61 -20.39 -0.27
CA ARG A 99 3.79 -19.37 0.42
C ARG A 99 4.60 -18.46 1.37
N ALA A 100 5.86 -18.81 1.67
CA ALA A 100 6.67 -18.14 2.68
C ALA A 100 7.00 -16.66 2.38
N PRO A 101 7.44 -16.28 1.15
CA PRO A 101 7.70 -14.88 0.83
C PRO A 101 6.42 -14.05 0.68
N TYR A 102 5.30 -14.63 0.22
CA TYR A 102 4.05 -13.88 -0.01
C TYR A 102 3.10 -13.88 1.20
N SER A 103 3.63 -13.54 2.38
CA SER A 103 2.85 -13.41 3.60
C SER A 103 2.52 -11.95 3.92
N PHE A 104 1.50 -11.73 4.75
CA PHE A 104 1.08 -10.39 5.16
C PHE A 104 2.20 -9.55 5.82
N PRO A 105 3.06 -10.10 6.70
CA PRO A 105 4.19 -9.35 7.27
C PRO A 105 5.19 -8.89 6.21
N TRP A 106 5.42 -9.68 5.16
CA TRP A 106 6.30 -9.30 4.06
C TRP A 106 5.72 -8.18 3.20
N LEU A 107 4.42 -8.22 2.93
CA LEU A 107 3.71 -7.11 2.30
C LEU A 107 3.81 -5.84 3.15
N LEU A 108 3.65 -5.95 4.47
CA LEU A 108 3.80 -4.82 5.39
C LEU A 108 5.23 -4.25 5.37
N ALA A 109 6.23 -5.12 5.38
CA ALA A 109 7.63 -4.71 5.27
C ALA A 109 7.93 -3.99 3.94
N TYR A 110 7.33 -4.44 2.84
CA TYR A 110 7.44 -3.84 1.51
C TYR A 110 6.72 -2.48 1.42
N VAL A 111 5.50 -2.37 1.94
CA VAL A 111 4.74 -1.10 1.98
C VAL A 111 5.47 -0.07 2.86
N PHE A 112 5.99 -0.47 4.02
CA PHE A 112 6.73 0.42 4.93
C PHE A 112 8.24 0.44 4.68
N TYR A 113 8.70 0.09 3.48
CA TYR A 113 10.11 0.18 3.14
C TYR A 113 10.53 1.65 2.94
N TYR A 114 11.27 2.17 3.92
CA TYR A 114 11.56 3.60 4.07
C TYR A 114 12.45 4.23 2.99
N PRO A 115 13.47 3.55 2.42
CA PRO A 115 14.32 4.14 1.37
C PRO A 115 13.54 4.58 0.12
N VAL A 116 12.35 3.99 -0.09
CA VAL A 116 11.46 4.28 -1.23
C VAL A 116 10.19 5.00 -0.77
N PHE A 117 10.19 5.58 0.44
CA PHE A 117 8.96 6.13 1.02
C PHE A 117 8.47 7.39 0.31
N HIS A 118 9.41 8.28 -0.04
CA HIS A 118 9.11 9.60 -0.59
C HIS A 118 9.45 9.77 -2.08
N ASN A 119 10.57 9.24 -2.59
CA ASN A 119 10.99 9.44 -4.00
C ASN A 119 11.94 8.33 -4.54
N GLY A 120 11.97 7.14 -3.92
CA GLY A 120 12.82 6.07 -4.43
C GLY A 120 12.24 5.41 -5.70
N PRO A 121 13.02 4.57 -6.41
CA PRO A 121 12.55 3.85 -7.58
C PRO A 121 11.40 2.90 -7.23
N ILE A 122 10.40 2.78 -8.10
CA ILE A 122 9.30 1.82 -7.92
C ILE A 122 9.90 0.41 -8.05
N LEU A 123 10.17 -0.23 -6.91
CA LEU A 123 10.77 -1.55 -6.80
C LEU A 123 9.67 -2.61 -6.85
N ASN A 124 9.83 -3.69 -7.61
CA ASN A 124 8.87 -4.80 -7.59
C ASN A 124 9.09 -5.70 -6.36
N PHE A 125 8.05 -6.46 -5.96
CA PHE A 125 8.15 -7.34 -4.79
C PHE A 125 9.32 -8.36 -4.85
N PRO A 126 9.62 -9.03 -5.98
CA PRO A 126 10.75 -9.96 -6.05
C PRO A 126 12.11 -9.28 -5.93
N GLU A 127 12.22 -8.03 -6.39
CA GLU A 127 13.45 -7.23 -6.27
C GLU A 127 13.66 -6.79 -4.81
N PHE A 128 12.57 -6.42 -4.13
CA PHE A 128 12.59 -6.14 -2.69
C PHE A 128 13.00 -7.36 -1.86
N PHE A 129 12.46 -8.55 -2.16
CA PHE A 129 12.76 -9.77 -1.40
C PHE A 129 14.21 -10.25 -1.58
N ARG A 130 14.88 -9.86 -2.68
CA ARG A 130 16.28 -10.26 -2.98
C ARG A 130 17.34 -9.33 -2.39
N GLN A 131 16.97 -8.15 -1.87
CA GLN A 131 17.88 -7.21 -1.18
C GLN A 131 18.18 -7.66 0.24
#